data_AF-X1U7F9-F1
#
_entry.id   AF-X1U7F9-F1
#
_cell.length_a   1.000
_cell.length_b   1.000
_cell.length_c   1.000
_cell.angle_alpha   90.00
_cell.angle_beta   90.00
_cell.angle_gamma   90.00
#
_symmetry.space_group_name_H-M   'P 1'
#
loop_
_entity.id
_entity.type
_entity.pdbx_description
1 polymer ?
#
loop_
_entity_poly.entity_id
_entity_poly.type
_entity_poly.pdbx_seq_one_letter_code
_entity_poly.pdbx_strand_id
1 'polypeptide(L)'
;IVGWAWDARLIRSQILSLREREFTYTTILSGTRTRKLIFNEYIPFIIPLVLATLINNMAWVVGMEITLALIGLTDLTIPTLGAMLKWAVDYQAVLLGLWWWLFTPIGVAVSLFVALYLVSIGVSEYLDPRARIQRVGAR
;
A
#
# COMPACT_ATOMS: atom_id res chain seq x y z
N ILE A 1 16.71 -3.02 -5.52
CA ILE A 1 15.59 -2.07 -5.66
C ILE A 1 14.84 -2.40 -6.95
N VAL A 2 13.84 -3.28 -6.90
CA VAL A 2 12.81 -3.46 -7.95
C VAL A 2 11.69 -4.37 -7.42
N GLY A 3 10.91 -3.90 -6.44
CA GLY A 3 9.73 -4.62 -5.90
C GLY A 3 8.58 -4.71 -6.90
N TRP A 4 8.55 -3.81 -7.89
CA TRP A 4 7.48 -3.69 -8.88
C TRP A 4 7.26 -4.95 -9.72
N ALA A 5 8.28 -5.78 -9.93
CA ALA A 5 8.16 -6.97 -10.76
C ALA A 5 7.22 -8.02 -10.15
N TRP A 6 7.24 -8.14 -8.82
CA TRP A 6 6.35 -9.06 -8.09
C TRP A 6 4.91 -8.56 -8.15
N ASP A 7 4.68 -7.29 -7.83
CA ASP A 7 3.34 -6.71 -7.85
C ASP A 7 2.75 -6.70 -9.26
N ALA A 8 3.55 -6.37 -10.28
CA ALA A 8 3.10 -6.42 -11.67
C ALA A 8 2.68 -7.82 -12.10
N ARG A 9 3.43 -8.86 -11.69
CA ARG A 9 3.06 -10.25 -11.94
C ARG A 9 1.74 -10.62 -11.25
N LEU A 10 1.58 -10.20 -10.00
CA LEU A 10 0.42 -10.48 -9.18
C LEU A 10 -0.83 -9.76 -9.70
N ILE A 11 -0.73 -8.49 -10.07
CA ILE A 11 -1.84 -7.72 -10.66
C ILE A 11 -2.22 -8.32 -12.02
N ARG A 12 -1.24 -8.69 -12.85
CA ARG A 12 -1.49 -9.34 -14.14
C ARG A 12 -2.22 -10.67 -13.98
N SER A 13 -1.87 -11.50 -13.00
CA SER A 13 -2.56 -12.77 -12.78
C SER A 13 -4.03 -12.58 -12.39
N GLN A 14 -4.33 -11.55 -11.58
CA GLN A 14 -5.72 -11.19 -11.28
C GLN A 14 -6.48 -10.69 -12.50
N ILE A 15 -5.86 -9.84 -13.32
CA ILE A 15 -6.49 -9.35 -14.56
C ILE A 15 -6.78 -10.51 -15.53
N LEU A 16 -5.87 -11.48 -15.65
CA LEU A 16 -6.10 -12.68 -16.46
C LEU A 16 -7.30 -13.48 -15.93
N SER A 17 -7.41 -13.65 -14.61
CA SER A 17 -8.57 -14.32 -13.99
C SER A 17 -9.88 -13.55 -14.24
N LEU A 18 -9.88 -12.22 -14.15
CA LEU A 18 -11.07 -11.39 -14.43
C LEU A 18 -11.54 -11.50 -15.87
N ARG A 19 -10.60 -11.62 -16.81
CA ARG A 19 -10.91 -11.77 -18.24
C ARG A 19 -11.68 -13.04 -18.55
N GLU A 20 -11.53 -14.08 -17.75
CA GLU A 20 -12.19 -15.38 -17.94
C GLU A 20 -13.53 -15.50 -17.21
N ARG A 21 -13.95 -14.48 -16.44
CA ARG A 21 -15.23 -14.52 -15.69
C ARG A 21 -16.45 -14.21 -16.56
N GLU A 22 -17.58 -14.79 -16.20
CA GLU A 22 -18.85 -14.65 -16.93
C GLU A 22 -19.31 -13.20 -17.11
N PHE A 23 -19.13 -12.33 -16.11
CA PHE A 23 -19.53 -10.92 -16.20
C PHE A 23 -18.79 -10.17 -17.32
N THR A 24 -17.58 -10.60 -17.67
CA THR A 24 -16.81 -10.01 -18.77
C THR A 24 -17.48 -10.33 -20.10
N TYR A 25 -17.89 -11.59 -20.28
CA TYR A 25 -18.59 -12.03 -21.50
C TYR A 25 -19.94 -11.34 -21.64
N THR A 26 -20.74 -11.25 -20.57
CA THR A 26 -22.05 -10.58 -20.62
C THR A 26 -21.92 -9.09 -20.94
N THR A 27 -20.89 -8.42 -20.42
CA THR A 27 -20.62 -6.99 -20.69
C THR A 27 -20.23 -6.74 -22.14
N ILE A 28 -19.42 -7.64 -22.73
CA ILE A 28 -19.04 -7.58 -24.15
C ILE A 28 -20.23 -7.86 -25.06
N LEU A 29 -21.04 -8.89 -24.74
CA LEU A 29 -22.27 -9.21 -25.49
C LEU A 29 -23.30 -8.07 -25.43
N SER A 30 -23.27 -7.27 -24.36
CA SER A 30 -24.11 -6.07 -24.22
C SER A 30 -23.62 -4.87 -25.05
N GLY A 31 -22.57 -5.03 -25.87
CA GLY A 31 -22.04 -3.98 -26.75
C GLY A 31 -21.17 -2.92 -26.05
N THR A 32 -20.70 -3.18 -24.83
CA THR A 32 -19.88 -2.24 -24.08
C THR A 32 -18.46 -2.17 -24.66
N ARG A 33 -17.96 -0.95 -24.90
CA ARG A 33 -16.57 -0.73 -25.36
C ARG A 33 -15.57 -1.28 -24.34
N THR A 34 -14.49 -1.93 -24.82
CA THR A 34 -13.43 -2.50 -23.98
C THR A 34 -12.83 -1.52 -22.98
N ARG A 35 -12.64 -0.25 -23.36
CA ARG A 35 -12.14 0.78 -22.43
C ARG A 35 -13.11 0.98 -21.25
N LYS A 36 -14.42 1.03 -21.52
CA LYS A 36 -15.44 1.21 -20.49
C LYS A 36 -15.48 0.01 -19.53
N LEU A 37 -15.37 -1.22 -20.04
CA LEU A 37 -15.23 -2.44 -19.25
C LEU A 37 -14.01 -2.37 -18.30
N ILE A 38 -12.85 -1.91 -18.79
CA ILE A 38 -11.64 -1.82 -17.96
C ILE A 38 -11.84 -0.82 -16.82
N PHE A 39 -12.32 0.39 -17.11
CA PHE A 39 -12.47 1.44 -16.11
C PHE A 39 -13.64 1.22 -15.13
N ASN A 40 -14.73 0.60 -15.57
CA ASN A 40 -15.92 0.39 -14.74
C ASN A 40 -15.91 -0.93 -13.97
N GLU A 41 -15.36 -2.01 -14.53
CA GLU A 41 -15.38 -3.33 -13.89
C GLU A 41 -14.01 -3.76 -13.38
N TYR A 42 -12.96 -3.69 -14.21
CA TYR A 42 -11.67 -4.28 -13.83
C TYR A 42 -10.92 -3.42 -12.80
N ILE A 43 -10.86 -2.10 -13.02
CA ILE A 43 -10.13 -1.18 -12.13
C ILE A 43 -10.72 -1.22 -10.70
N PRO A 44 -12.03 -1.02 -10.49
CA PRO A 44 -12.63 -1.11 -9.16
C PRO A 44 -12.36 -2.44 -8.46
N PHE A 45 -12.31 -3.54 -9.22
CA PHE A 45 -12.03 -4.86 -8.67
C PHE A 45 -10.57 -5.02 -8.17
N ILE A 46 -9.59 -4.48 -8.89
CA ILE A 46 -8.17 -4.65 -8.55
C ILE A 46 -7.63 -3.57 -7.61
N ILE A 47 -8.30 -2.42 -7.46
CA ILE A 47 -7.84 -1.33 -6.57
C ILE A 47 -7.55 -1.82 -5.14
N PRO A 48 -8.43 -2.60 -4.47
CA PRO A 48 -8.16 -3.10 -3.12
C PRO A 48 -6.84 -3.88 -3.03
N LEU A 49 -6.57 -4.68 -4.05
CA LEU A 49 -5.33 -5.44 -4.15
C LEU A 49 -4.11 -4.55 -4.36
N VAL A 50 -4.22 -3.55 -5.25
CA VAL A 50 -3.14 -2.58 -5.50
C VAL A 50 -2.80 -1.78 -4.24
N LEU A 51 -3.82 -1.41 -3.45
CA LEU A 51 -3.62 -0.72 -2.18
C LEU A 51 -2.93 -1.62 -1.14
N ALA A 52 -3.32 -2.90 -1.08
CA ALA A 52 -2.68 -3.87 -0.20
C ALA A 52 -1.19 -4.08 -0.56
N THR A 53 -0.86 -4.22 -1.85
CA THR A 53 0.54 -4.36 -2.29
C THR A 53 1.33 -3.07 -2.06
N LEU A 54 0.72 -1.90 -2.24
CA LEU A 54 1.34 -0.61 -1.93
C LEU A 54 1.75 -0.50 -0.46
N ILE A 55 0.84 -0.86 0.46
CA ILE A 55 1.13 -0.85 1.90
C ILE A 55 2.30 -1.80 2.23
N ASN A 56 2.29 -2.99 1.65
CA ASN A 56 3.38 -3.96 1.86
C ASN A 56 4.72 -3.42 1.35
N ASN A 57 4.74 -2.79 0.16
CA ASN A 57 5.94 -2.17 -0.38
C ASN A 57 6.46 -1.05 0.51
N MET A 58 5.57 -0.22 1.06
CA MET A 58 5.99 0.83 1.99
C MET A 58 6.68 0.25 3.22
N ALA A 59 6.15 -0.85 3.78
CA ALA A 59 6.78 -1.53 4.94
C ALA A 59 8.19 -2.01 4.60
N TRP A 60 8.35 -2.62 3.44
CA TRP A 60 9.66 -3.04 2.93
C TRP A 60 10.62 -1.87 2.72
N VAL A 61 10.17 -0.79 2.10
CA VAL A 61 11.00 0.38 1.79
C VAL A 61 11.48 1.05 3.07
N VAL A 62 10.61 1.26 4.06
CA VAL A 62 11.00 1.86 5.36
C VAL A 62 12.01 0.98 6.09
N GLY A 63 11.78 -0.34 6.15
CA GLY A 63 12.74 -1.26 6.75
C GLY A 63 14.11 -1.26 6.04
N MET A 64 14.08 -1.21 4.71
CA MET A 64 15.29 -1.17 3.90
C MET A 64 16.03 0.16 4.04
N GLU A 65 15.32 1.28 4.12
CA GLU A 65 15.89 2.60 4.38
C GLU A 65 16.65 2.64 5.72
N ILE A 66 16.02 2.13 6.79
CA ILE A 66 16.66 2.03 8.11
C ILE A 66 17.91 1.15 8.02
N THR A 67 17.82 0.01 7.36
CA THR A 67 18.97 -0.89 7.17
C THR A 67 20.12 -0.18 6.43
N LEU A 68 19.82 0.55 5.36
CA LEU A 68 20.82 1.30 4.60
C LEU A 68 21.42 2.45 5.41
N ALA A 69 20.63 3.12 6.25
CA ALA A 69 21.10 4.16 7.17
C ALA A 69 22.02 3.62 8.26
N LEU A 70 21.72 2.43 8.80
CA LEU A 70 22.56 1.77 9.79
C LEU A 70 23.92 1.36 9.22
N ILE A 71 23.97 0.89 7.97
CA ILE A 71 25.23 0.49 7.31
C ILE A 71 25.99 1.72 6.75
N GLY A 72 25.38 2.91 6.76
CA GLY A 72 26.00 4.14 6.28
C GLY A 72 25.99 4.32 4.77
N LEU A 73 25.08 3.64 4.07
CA LEU A 73 24.90 3.73 2.61
C LEU A 73 23.91 4.84 2.18
N THR A 74 23.38 5.61 3.13
CA THR A 74 22.49 6.74 2.86
C THR A 74 23.17 8.05 3.23
N ASP A 75 22.83 9.10 2.48
CA ASP A 75 23.27 10.45 2.78
C ASP A 75 22.58 10.94 4.06
N LEU A 76 23.36 11.10 5.13
CA LEU A 76 22.87 11.58 6.42
C LEU A 76 22.65 13.10 6.44
N THR A 77 22.89 13.84 5.36
CA THR A 77 22.53 15.27 5.30
C THR A 77 21.03 15.49 5.10
N ILE A 78 20.34 14.49 4.55
CA ILE A 78 18.90 14.53 4.31
C ILE A 78 18.19 13.90 5.52
N PRO A 79 17.29 14.63 6.21
CA PRO A 79 16.60 14.13 7.39
C PRO A 79 15.50 13.13 7.00
N THR A 80 15.89 11.89 6.72
CA THR A 80 14.97 10.78 6.47
C THR A 80 14.65 10.02 7.77
N LEU A 81 13.62 9.17 7.77
CA LEU A 81 13.23 8.40 8.96
C LEU A 81 14.36 7.46 9.42
N GLY A 82 15.05 6.82 8.46
CA GLY A 82 16.22 5.99 8.72
C GLY A 82 17.41 6.79 9.27
N ALA A 83 17.68 7.98 8.71
CA ALA A 83 18.76 8.86 9.18
C ALA A 83 18.51 9.34 10.62
N MET A 84 17.27 9.70 10.96
CA MET A 84 16.89 10.06 12.33
C MET A 84 17.13 8.92 13.33
N LEU A 85 16.83 7.68 12.94
CA LEU A 85 17.13 6.50 13.77
C LEU A 85 18.63 6.30 13.94
N LYS A 86 19.42 6.48 12.86
CA LYS A 86 20.88 6.36 12.90
C LYS A 86 21.50 7.39 13.84
N TRP A 87 21.07 8.65 13.78
CA TRP A 87 21.52 9.69 14.70
C TRP A 87 21.19 9.34 16.16
N ALA A 88 19.99 8.81 16.43
CA ALA A 88 19.62 8.39 17.79
C ALA A 88 20.55 7.31 18.36
N VAL A 89 21.04 6.40 17.50
CA VAL A 89 22.05 5.40 17.87
C VAL A 89 23.42 6.05 18.08
N ASP A 90 23.87 6.89 17.15
CA ASP A 90 25.21 7.51 17.17
C ASP A 90 25.42 8.44 18.38
N TYR A 91 24.40 9.22 18.73
CA TYR A 91 24.44 10.11 19.89
C TYR A 91 24.12 9.39 21.21
N GLN A 92 24.00 8.06 21.21
CA GLN A 92 23.66 7.27 22.40
C GLN A 92 22.39 7.80 23.11
N ALA A 93 21.39 8.24 22.35
CA ALA A 93 20.20 8.93 22.87
C ALA A 93 19.47 8.10 23.94
N VAL A 94 19.51 6.76 23.83
CA VAL A 94 18.94 5.83 24.81
C VAL A 94 19.66 5.91 26.16
N LEU A 95 21.00 5.95 26.16
CA LEU A 95 21.80 6.06 27.40
C LEU A 95 21.66 7.45 28.05
N LEU A 96 21.44 8.49 27.23
CA LEU A 96 21.22 9.86 27.70
C LEU A 96 19.76 10.12 28.14
N GLY A 97 18.87 9.13 28.07
CA GLY A 97 17.45 9.28 28.42
C GLY A 97 16.64 10.13 27.43
N LEU A 98 17.16 10.38 26.23
CA LEU A 98 16.54 11.17 25.15
C LEU A 98 15.59 10.32 24.30
N TRP A 99 14.62 9.65 24.95
CA TRP A 99 13.65 8.75 24.30
C TRP A 99 12.82 9.42 23.19
N TRP A 100 12.63 10.74 23.28
CA TRP A 100 11.90 11.57 22.32
C TRP A 100 12.48 11.49 20.89
N TRP A 101 13.79 11.31 20.76
CA TRP A 101 14.47 11.18 19.46
C TRP A 101 14.13 9.89 18.73
N LEU A 102 13.83 8.82 19.47
CA LEU A 102 13.38 7.54 18.91
C LEU A 102 11.87 7.53 18.64
N PHE A 103 11.09 8.11 19.56
CA PHE A 103 9.63 8.09 19.46
C PHE A 103 9.11 8.89 18.27
N THR A 104 9.79 9.98 17.89
CA THR A 104 9.38 10.83 16.77
C THR A 104 9.37 10.10 15.43
N PRO A 105 10.49 9.52 14.92
CA PRO A 105 10.51 8.81 13.64
C PRO A 105 9.62 7.56 13.66
N ILE A 106 9.55 6.84 14.79
CA ILE A 106 8.68 5.65 14.93
C ILE A 106 7.21 6.06 14.88
N GLY A 107 6.82 7.09 15.63
CA GLY A 107 5.45 7.59 15.67
C GLY A 107 4.98 8.09 14.31
N VAL A 108 5.83 8.84 13.60
CA VAL A 108 5.53 9.29 12.23
C VAL A 108 5.35 8.10 11.29
N ALA A 109 6.27 7.13 11.29
CA ALA A 109 6.17 5.95 10.44
C ALA A 109 4.86 5.18 10.71
N VAL A 110 4.56 4.87 11.97
CA VAL A 110 3.34 4.14 12.36
C VAL A 110 2.08 4.93 11.97
N SER A 111 2.05 6.23 12.22
CA SER A 111 0.90 7.08 11.86
C SER A 111 0.65 7.08 10.36
N LEU A 112 1.71 7.13 9.53
CA LEU A 112 1.62 7.07 8.08
C LEU A 112 1.08 5.71 7.61
N PHE A 113 1.59 4.62 8.18
CA PHE A 113 1.08 3.27 7.89
C PHE A 113 -0.39 3.12 8.22
N VAL A 114 -0.80 3.56 9.41
CA VAL A 114 -2.19 3.49 9.85
C VAL A 114 -3.08 4.36 8.96
N ALA A 115 -2.66 5.58 8.63
CA ALA A 115 -3.41 6.45 7.73
C ALA A 115 -3.63 5.80 6.35
N LEU A 116 -2.59 5.23 5.76
CA LEU A 116 -2.67 4.55 4.47
C LEU A 116 -3.53 3.28 4.54
N TYR A 117 -3.43 2.53 5.62
CA TYR A 117 -4.24 1.35 5.86
C TYR A 117 -5.73 1.72 5.98
N LEU A 118 -6.07 2.77 6.72
CA LEU A 118 -7.44 3.26 6.83
C LEU A 118 -7.98 3.76 5.49
N VAL A 119 -7.16 4.46 4.69
CA VAL A 119 -7.52 4.83 3.32
C VAL A 119 -7.77 3.59 2.46
N SER A 120 -6.94 2.57 2.57
CA SER A 120 -7.13 1.31 1.86
C SER A 120 -8.45 0.64 2.22
N ILE A 121 -8.81 0.60 3.50
CA ILE A 121 -10.10 0.07 3.94
C ILE A 121 -11.25 0.92 3.41
N GLY A 122 -11.18 2.25 3.55
CA GLY A 122 -12.25 3.14 3.11
C GLY A 122 -12.50 3.07 1.60
N VAL A 123 -11.44 3.00 0.80
CA VAL A 123 -11.55 2.80 -0.65
C VAL A 123 -12.09 1.41 -0.97
N SER A 124 -11.64 0.37 -0.25
CA SER A 124 -12.14 -0.99 -0.47
C SER A 124 -13.63 -1.11 -0.13
N GLU A 125 -14.09 -0.49 0.96
CA GLU A 125 -15.51 -0.46 1.35
C GLU A 125 -16.36 0.33 0.35
N TYR A 126 -15.85 1.46 -0.16
CA TYR A 126 -16.54 2.24 -1.19
C TYR A 126 -16.68 1.47 -2.51
N LEU A 127 -15.66 0.71 -2.88
CA LEU A 127 -15.63 -0.06 -4.13
C LEU A 127 -16.32 -1.41 -4.03
N ASP A 128 -16.53 -1.96 -2.83
CA ASP A 128 -17.17 -3.27 -2.65
C ASP A 128 -18.69 -3.19 -2.91
N PRO A 129 -19.20 -3.76 -4.02
CA PRO A 129 -20.63 -3.73 -4.32
C PRO A 129 -21.44 -4.57 -3.31
N ARG A 130 -20.80 -5.55 -2.65
CA ARG A 130 -21.47 -6.48 -1.72
C ARG A 130 -21.85 -5.81 -0.40
N ALA A 131 -21.05 -4.84 0.07
CA ALA A 131 -21.37 -4.04 1.25
C ALA A 131 -22.65 -3.21 1.03
N ARG A 132 -22.90 -2.75 -0.20
CA ARG A 132 -24.12 -2.03 -0.57
C ARG A 132 -25.36 -2.94 -0.57
N ILE A 133 -25.22 -4.19 -1.05
CA ILE A 133 -26.33 -5.16 -1.12
C ILE A 133 -26.72 -5.67 0.28
N GLN A 134 -25.77 -5.91 1.19
CA GLN A 134 -26.08 -6.32 2.57
C GLN A 134 -26.84 -5.26 3.38
N ARG A 135 -26.60 -3.96 3.14
CA ARG A 135 -27.35 -2.88 3.79
C ARG A 135 -28.80 -2.73 3.27
N VAL A 136 -29.06 -3.18 2.04
CA VAL A 136 -30.40 -3.13 1.43
C VAL A 136 -31.25 -4.34 1.85
N GLY A 137 -30.63 -5.50 2.13
CA GLY A 137 -31.34 -6.69 2.62
C GLY A 137 -31.61 -6.72 4.13
N ALA A 138 -31.16 -5.71 4.89
CA ALA A 138 -31.34 -5.59 6.34
C ALA A 138 -32.48 -4.63 6.75
N ARG A 139 -33.41 -4.32 5.82
CA ARG A 139 -34.62 -3.54 6.08
C ARG A 139 -35.86 -4.33 5.73
#